data_AF-A0A7J9AEL1-F1
#
_entry.id   AF-A0A7J9AEL1-F1
#
_cell.length_a   1.000
_cell.length_b   1.000
_cell.length_c   1.000
_cell.angle_alpha   90.00
_cell.angle_beta   90.00
_cell.angle_gamma   90.00
#
_symmetry.space_group_name_H-M   'P 1'
#
loop_
_entity.id
_entity.type
_entity.pdbx_description
1 polymer ?
#
loop_
_entity_poly.entity_id
_entity_poly.type
_entity_poly.pdbx_seq_one_letter_code
_entity_poly.pdbx_strand_id
1 'polypeptide(L)'
;MSVCSVGVHMVSDLEAMKQRLESSQLRTYNLTASDLVKDHLRYLMGGRLNVENEVLCRFVFPERPGALMKFLDTFSPRWNISLFHYRGQGETGANVLVGIQVGKSEMEEFIQRSESLGYEYVLVTNDSNFQLLMH
;
A
#
# COMPACT_ATOMS: atom_id res chain seq x y z
N MET A 1 -14.22 11.92 0.75
CA MET A 1 -14.78 10.71 1.39
C MET A 1 -14.45 10.75 2.87
N SER A 2 -15.42 10.58 3.78
CA SER A 2 -15.15 10.52 5.23
C SER A 2 -15.05 9.05 5.64
N VAL A 3 -13.93 8.65 6.23
CA VAL A 3 -13.65 7.26 6.63
C VAL A 3 -13.76 7.18 8.15
N CYS A 4 -14.72 6.41 8.66
CA CYS A 4 -14.91 6.17 10.08
C CYS A 4 -14.47 4.73 10.43
N SER A 5 -13.52 4.58 11.34
CA SER A 5 -13.16 3.27 11.90
C SER A 5 -14.10 2.94 13.07
N VAL A 6 -14.76 1.79 13.01
CA VAL A 6 -15.58 1.28 14.12
C VAL A 6 -15.01 -0.04 14.61
N GLY A 7 -14.75 -0.15 15.91
CA GLY A 7 -14.30 -1.38 16.54
C GLY A 7 -15.47 -2.33 16.73
N VAL A 8 -15.32 -3.57 16.26
CA VAL A 8 -16.36 -4.60 16.35
C VAL A 8 -15.70 -5.89 16.87
N HIS A 9 -16.33 -6.55 17.84
CA HIS A 9 -15.73 -7.67 18.57
C HIS A 9 -16.12 -9.05 18.03
N MET A 10 -17.25 -9.17 17.31
CA MET A 10 -17.70 -10.41 16.68
C MET A 10 -17.95 -10.23 15.19
N VAL A 11 -17.76 -11.30 14.41
CA VAL A 11 -18.02 -11.32 12.96
C VAL A 11 -19.50 -11.05 12.65
N SER A 12 -20.41 -11.54 13.50
CA SER A 12 -21.85 -11.29 13.39
C SER A 12 -22.21 -9.81 13.52
N ASP A 13 -21.52 -9.09 14.39
CA ASP A 13 -21.76 -7.66 14.62
C ASP A 13 -21.29 -6.83 13.41
N LEU A 14 -20.22 -7.26 12.75
CA LEU A 14 -19.71 -6.63 11.54
C LEU A 14 -20.73 -6.75 10.40
N GLU A 15 -21.30 -7.94 10.22
CA GLU A 15 -22.30 -8.19 9.18
C GLU A 15 -23.59 -7.41 9.45
N ALA A 16 -24.06 -7.39 10.70
CA ALA A 16 -25.22 -6.60 11.10
C ALA A 16 -25.01 -5.09 10.89
N MET A 17 -23.82 -4.58 11.18
CA MET A 17 -23.46 -3.18 10.94
C MET A 17 -23.45 -2.86 9.45
N LYS A 18 -22.84 -3.73 8.63
CA LYS A 18 -22.80 -3.57 7.17
C LYS A 18 -24.22 -3.50 6.60
N GLN A 19 -25.10 -4.43 6.97
CA GLN A 19 -26.49 -4.45 6.51
C GLN A 19 -27.24 -3.16 6.89
N ARG A 20 -27.03 -2.64 8.11
CA ARG A 20 -27.64 -1.39 8.55
C ARG A 20 -27.19 -0.19 7.72
N LEU A 21 -25.89 -0.09 7.43
CA LEU A 21 -25.34 0.99 6.61
C LEU A 21 -25.86 0.92 5.17
N GLU A 22 -25.85 -0.28 4.56
CA GLU A 22 -26.37 -0.49 3.21
C GLU A 22 -27.87 -0.20 3.12
N SER A 23 -28.66 -0.59 4.12
CA SER A 23 -30.10 -0.25 4.19
C SER A 23 -30.37 1.25 4.30
N SER A 24 -29.39 2.01 4.80
CA SER A 24 -29.43 3.47 4.88
C SER A 24 -28.83 4.13 3.62
N GLN A 25 -28.62 3.36 2.54
CA GLN A 25 -28.01 3.80 1.28
C GLN A 25 -26.55 4.28 1.43
N LEU A 26 -25.86 3.86 2.49
CA LEU A 26 -24.45 4.14 2.69
C LEU A 26 -23.61 2.99 2.11
N ARG A 27 -22.88 3.28 1.04
CA ARG A 27 -22.00 2.31 0.39
C ARG A 27 -20.89 1.88 1.36
N THR A 28 -20.80 0.59 1.61
CA THR A 28 -19.90 0.02 2.62
C THR A 28 -18.94 -0.98 1.97
N TYR A 29 -17.68 -0.94 2.37
CA TYR A 29 -16.63 -1.84 1.87
C TYR A 29 -15.96 -2.54 3.06
N ASN A 30 -15.88 -3.87 3.01
CA ASN A 30 -15.20 -4.65 4.03
C ASN A 30 -13.73 -4.87 3.64
N LEU A 31 -12.82 -4.26 4.38
CA LEU A 31 -11.37 -4.33 4.13
C LEU A 31 -10.64 -5.25 5.13
N THR A 32 -11.37 -6.01 5.94
CA THR A 32 -10.82 -6.85 7.03
C THR A 32 -9.87 -7.94 6.52
N ALA A 33 -9.99 -8.37 5.25
CA ALA A 33 -9.09 -9.35 4.67
C ALA A 33 -7.83 -8.75 4.04
N SER A 34 -7.73 -7.42 3.88
CA SER A 34 -6.60 -6.79 3.21
C SER A 34 -5.51 -6.41 4.22
N ASP A 35 -4.45 -7.21 4.30
CA ASP A 35 -3.31 -6.93 5.18
C ASP A 35 -2.58 -5.65 4.78
N LEU A 36 -2.53 -5.35 3.48
CA LEU A 36 -1.99 -4.09 2.98
C LEU A 36 -2.76 -2.89 3.52
N VAL A 37 -4.10 -2.96 3.50
CA VAL A 37 -4.94 -1.92 4.10
C VAL A 37 -4.72 -1.89 5.61
N LYS A 38 -4.71 -3.02 6.33
CA LYS A 38 -4.44 -3.00 7.79
C LYS A 38 -3.12 -2.33 8.15
N ASP A 39 -2.08 -2.60 7.37
CA ASP A 39 -0.74 -2.07 7.61
C ASP A 39 -0.63 -0.57 7.30
N HIS A 40 -1.34 -0.08 6.28
CA HIS A 40 -1.12 1.26 5.71
C HIS A 40 -2.33 2.21 5.73
N LEU A 41 -3.55 1.74 6.03
CA LEU A 41 -4.82 2.48 5.91
C LEU A 41 -4.78 3.87 6.56
N ARG A 42 -4.24 3.97 7.78
CA ARG A 42 -4.18 5.24 8.53
C ARG A 42 -3.46 6.35 7.75
N TYR A 43 -2.55 5.97 6.87
CA TYR A 43 -1.76 6.90 6.06
C TYR A 43 -2.30 7.10 4.65
N LEU A 44 -3.19 6.20 4.22
CA LEU A 44 -4.01 6.41 3.02
C LEU A 44 -5.18 7.36 3.32
N MET A 45 -5.55 7.51 4.59
CA MET A 45 -6.52 8.51 5.04
C MET A 45 -5.93 9.93 4.91
N GLY A 46 -6.61 10.78 4.15
CA GLY A 46 -6.22 12.18 3.93
C GLY A 46 -6.41 12.64 2.49
N GLY A 47 -6.60 11.70 1.56
CA GLY A 47 -6.63 11.98 0.13
C GLY A 47 -5.22 12.24 -0.39
N ARG A 48 -4.85 11.55 -1.46
CA ARG A 48 -3.58 11.81 -2.13
C ARG A 48 -3.80 12.71 -3.33
N LEU A 49 -2.78 13.51 -3.60
CA LEU A 49 -2.67 14.22 -4.87
C LEU A 49 -2.53 13.17 -5.98
N ASN A 50 -3.22 13.38 -7.11
CA ASN A 50 -3.08 12.52 -8.28
C ASN A 50 -1.64 12.64 -8.81
N VAL A 51 -0.80 11.64 -8.55
CA VAL A 51 0.59 11.61 -9.00
C VAL A 51 0.65 10.88 -10.34
N GLU A 52 1.04 11.59 -11.40
CA GLU A 52 1.16 10.98 -12.72
C GLU A 52 2.26 9.91 -12.76
N ASN A 53 1.95 8.82 -13.48
CA ASN A 53 2.83 7.68 -13.69
C ASN A 53 3.36 7.05 -12.39
N GLU A 54 2.59 7.11 -11.31
CA GLU A 54 2.93 6.46 -10.05
C GLU A 54 2.71 4.94 -10.12
N VAL A 55 3.77 4.20 -9.83
CA VAL A 55 3.74 2.75 -9.62
C VAL A 55 3.79 2.50 -8.14
N LEU A 56 2.79 1.76 -7.64
CA LEU A 56 2.70 1.40 -6.24
C LEU A 56 3.18 -0.04 -6.07
N CYS A 57 4.10 -0.22 -5.13
CA CYS A 57 4.73 -1.50 -4.86
C CYS A 57 4.74 -1.75 -3.35
N ARG A 58 4.51 -2.99 -2.94
CA ARG A 58 4.81 -3.43 -1.57
C ARG A 58 6.08 -4.26 -1.61
N PHE A 59 7.12 -3.80 -0.94
CA PHE A 59 8.37 -4.52 -0.72
C PHE A 59 8.40 -5.14 0.69
N VAL A 60 9.08 -6.27 0.83
CA VAL A 60 9.45 -6.86 2.12
C VAL A 60 10.93 -6.62 2.33
N PHE A 61 11.26 -5.73 3.28
CA PHE A 61 12.64 -5.43 3.62
C PHE A 61 13.17 -6.49 4.59
N PRO A 62 14.36 -7.06 4.32
CA PRO A 62 14.96 -8.01 5.24
C PRO A 62 15.35 -7.30 6.54
N GLU A 63 15.34 -8.05 7.64
CA GLU A 63 15.77 -7.58 8.97
C GLU A 63 17.30 -7.50 9.06
N ARG A 64 17.93 -6.71 8.17
CA ARG A 64 19.38 -6.50 8.12
C ARG A 64 19.69 -5.01 7.98
N PRO A 65 20.72 -4.51 8.68
CA PRO A 65 21.18 -3.14 8.50
C PRO A 65 21.50 -2.83 7.03
N GLY A 66 21.18 -1.62 6.59
CA GLY A 66 21.46 -1.15 5.23
C GLY A 66 20.40 -1.50 4.19
N ALA A 67 19.33 -2.21 4.55
CA ALA A 67 18.29 -2.59 3.60
C ALA A 67 17.64 -1.39 2.89
N LEU A 68 17.35 -0.32 3.65
CA LEU A 68 16.83 0.94 3.13
C LEU A 68 17.84 1.64 2.22
N MET A 69 19.11 1.67 2.59
CA MET A 69 20.14 2.34 1.79
C MET A 69 20.27 1.65 0.43
N LYS A 70 20.38 0.31 0.42
CA LYS A 70 20.42 -0.48 -0.82
C LYS A 70 19.20 -0.23 -1.71
N PHE A 71 18.01 -0.09 -1.11
CA PHE A 71 16.80 0.28 -1.85
C PHE A 71 16.94 1.65 -2.49
N LEU A 72 17.35 2.67 -1.72
CA LEU A 72 17.50 4.03 -2.22
C LEU A 72 18.57 4.12 -3.31
N ASP A 73 19.71 3.44 -3.17
CA ASP A 73 20.78 3.38 -4.18
C ASP A 73 20.33 2.74 -5.50
N THR A 74 19.32 1.86 -5.44
CA THR A 74 18.80 1.16 -6.63
C THR A 74 17.85 2.04 -7.44
N PHE A 75 16.99 2.83 -6.77
CA PHE A 75 15.90 3.57 -7.41
C PHE A 75 16.10 5.09 -7.44
N SER A 76 16.82 5.66 -6.47
CA SER A 76 17.12 7.08 -6.38
C SER A 76 18.54 7.37 -6.87
N PRO A 77 18.80 8.49 -7.56
CA PRO A 77 17.86 9.56 -7.92
C PRO A 77 17.12 9.32 -9.26
N ARG A 78 17.23 8.11 -9.85
CA ARG A 78 16.69 7.79 -11.18
C ARG A 78 15.18 8.03 -11.28
N TRP A 79 14.43 7.65 -10.24
CA TRP A 79 12.99 7.87 -10.14
C TRP A 79 12.64 8.61 -8.86
N ASN A 80 11.61 9.45 -8.95
CA ASN A 80 11.08 10.14 -7.79
C ASN A 80 10.24 9.20 -6.93
N ILE A 81 10.48 9.19 -5.63
CA ILE A 81 9.70 8.43 -4.65
C ILE A 81 8.61 9.34 -4.10
N SER A 82 7.38 9.15 -4.57
CA SER A 82 6.19 9.92 -4.17
C SER A 82 5.58 9.43 -2.86
N LEU A 83 5.88 8.19 -2.46
CA LEU A 83 5.44 7.61 -1.19
C LEU A 83 6.48 6.65 -0.64
N PHE A 84 6.72 6.71 0.66
CA PHE A 84 7.49 5.70 1.37
C PHE A 84 6.91 5.46 2.77
N HIS A 85 6.20 4.33 2.95
CA HIS A 85 5.64 3.93 4.24
C HIS A 85 6.25 2.64 4.74
N TYR A 86 6.95 2.75 5.86
CA TYR A 86 7.62 1.63 6.51
C TYR A 86 6.81 1.11 7.70
N ARG A 87 6.62 -0.20 7.78
CA ARG A 87 6.05 -0.88 8.94
C ARG A 87 6.87 -2.13 9.28
N GLY A 88 7.57 -2.08 10.41
CA GLY A 88 8.23 -3.25 10.96
C GLY A 88 7.22 -4.32 11.39
N GLN A 89 7.55 -5.59 11.12
CA GLN A 89 6.75 -6.78 11.44
C GLN A 89 7.59 -7.75 12.32
N GLY A 90 8.26 -7.20 13.33
CA GLY A 90 9.12 -7.97 14.24
C GLY A 90 10.18 -8.79 13.49
N GLU A 91 10.30 -10.08 13.83
CA GLU A 91 11.29 -11.02 13.29
C GLU A 91 11.10 -11.37 11.80
N THR A 92 10.02 -10.90 11.16
CA THR A 92 9.70 -11.24 9.75
C THR A 92 10.24 -10.18 8.78
N GLY A 93 10.91 -9.14 9.28
CA GLY A 93 11.36 -7.98 8.51
C GLY A 93 10.35 -6.84 8.53
N ALA A 94 10.22 -6.11 7.42
CA ALA A 94 9.33 -4.95 7.35
C ALA A 94 8.57 -4.86 6.03
N ASN A 95 7.26 -4.61 6.12
CA ASN A 95 6.44 -4.28 4.96
C ASN A 95 6.63 -2.80 4.63
N VAL A 96 7.02 -2.54 3.39
CA VAL A 96 7.27 -1.19 2.90
C VAL A 96 6.38 -0.93 1.68
N LEU A 97 5.45 -0.02 1.83
CA LEU A 97 4.64 0.48 0.72
C LEU A 97 5.35 1.67 0.09
N VAL A 98 5.64 1.57 -1.21
CA VAL A 98 6.37 2.59 -1.95
C VAL A 98 5.57 3.02 -3.17
N GLY A 99 5.54 4.32 -3.42
CA GLY A 99 5.07 4.93 -4.66
C GLY A 99 6.26 5.53 -5.40
N ILE A 100 6.44 5.14 -6.66
CA ILE A 100 7.58 5.54 -7.49
C ILE A 100 7.05 6.06 -8.81
N GLN A 101 7.49 7.25 -9.23
CA GLN A 101 7.11 7.79 -10.54
C GLN A 101 8.01 7.20 -11.62
N VAL A 102 7.44 6.31 -12.42
CA VAL A 102 8.14 5.58 -13.49
C VAL A 102 7.41 5.85 -14.80
N GLY A 103 8.10 6.45 -15.77
CA GLY A 103 7.52 6.66 -17.10
C GLY A 103 7.15 5.33 -17.75
N LYS A 104 6.09 5.30 -18.56
CA LYS A 104 5.62 4.07 -19.21
C LYS A 104 6.72 3.34 -20.00
N SER A 105 7.61 4.08 -20.66
CA SER A 105 8.75 3.55 -21.41
C SER A 105 9.89 3.02 -20.53
N GLU A 106 9.86 3.28 -19.22
CA GLU A 106 10.90 2.93 -18.26
C GLU A 106 10.48 1.75 -17.37
N MET A 107 9.27 1.22 -17.55
CA MET A 107 8.72 0.14 -16.72
C MET A 107 9.57 -1.13 -16.78
N GLU A 108 10.12 -1.48 -17.95
CA GLU A 108 11.02 -2.63 -18.08
C GLU A 108 12.31 -2.45 -17.28
N GLU A 109 12.91 -1.25 -17.32
CA GLU A 109 14.09 -0.91 -16.50
C GLU A 109 13.76 -1.01 -15.00
N PHE A 110 12.58 -0.52 -14.61
CA PHE A 110 12.10 -0.58 -13.23
C PHE A 110 11.95 -2.01 -12.72
N ILE A 111 11.35 -2.90 -13.52
CA ILE A 111 11.18 -4.32 -13.18
C ILE A 111 12.55 -4.98 -13.02
N GLN A 112 13.46 -4.80 -13.98
CA GLN A 112 14.81 -5.37 -13.91
C GLN A 112 15.58 -4.91 -12.67
N ARG A 113 15.50 -3.62 -12.33
CA ARG A 113 16.15 -3.09 -11.12
C ARG A 113 15.51 -3.64 -9.84
N SER A 114 14.18 -3.78 -9.81
CA SER A 114 13.46 -4.37 -8.68
C SER A 114 13.84 -5.84 -8.46
N GLU A 115 13.97 -6.61 -9.53
CA GLU A 115 14.46 -7.99 -9.48
C GLU A 115 15.94 -8.04 -9.00
N SER A 116 16.79 -7.14 -9.51
CA SER A 116 18.21 -7.07 -9.12
C SER A 116 18.43 -6.68 -7.65
N LEU A 117 17.49 -5.93 -7.04
CA LEU A 117 17.54 -5.58 -5.63
C LEU A 117 17.45 -6.83 -4.74
N GLY A 118 16.71 -7.86 -5.19
CA GLY A 118 16.56 -9.14 -4.51
C GLY A 118 15.66 -9.09 -3.28
N TYR A 119 14.80 -8.07 -3.17
CA TYR A 119 13.75 -8.02 -2.14
C TYR A 119 12.46 -8.59 -2.71
N GLU A 120 11.69 -9.30 -1.90
CA GLU A 120 10.36 -9.70 -2.30
C GLU A 120 9.50 -8.45 -2.50
N TYR A 121 8.81 -8.37 -3.63
CA TYR A 121 7.92 -7.26 -3.90
C TYR A 121 6.73 -7.68 -4.76
N VAL A 122 5.64 -6.92 -4.62
CA VAL A 122 4.43 -7.07 -5.44
C VAL A 122 3.95 -5.70 -5.90
N LEU A 123 3.51 -5.62 -7.16
CA LEU A 123 2.83 -4.44 -7.68
C LEU A 123 1.40 -4.38 -7.11
N VAL A 124 1.02 -3.22 -6.59
CA VAL A 124 -0.30 -3.00 -5.97
C VAL A 124 -1.07 -1.85 -6.63
N THR A 125 -0.54 -1.29 -7.72
CA THR A 125 -1.19 -0.24 -8.53
C THR A 125 -2.61 -0.63 -8.98
N ASN A 126 -2.84 -1.92 -9.25
CA ASN A 126 -4.13 -2.45 -9.69
C ASN A 126 -4.95 -3.11 -8.57
N ASP A 127 -4.55 -2.97 -7.30
CA ASP A 127 -5.32 -3.50 -6.18
C ASP A 127 -6.61 -2.67 -5.99
N SER A 128 -7.76 -3.34 -6.06
CA SER A 128 -9.07 -2.70 -6.03
C SER A 128 -9.38 -2.01 -4.69
N ASN A 129 -8.87 -2.55 -3.57
CA ASN A 129 -9.04 -1.95 -2.26
C ASN A 129 -8.19 -0.69 -2.12
N PHE A 130 -6.98 -0.71 -2.71
CA PHE A 130 -6.10 0.44 -2.69
C PHE A 130 -6.62 1.58 -3.56
N GLN A 131 -7.08 1.29 -4.78
CA GLN A 131 -7.70 2.29 -5.66
C GLN A 131 -8.92 2.96 -5.02
N LEU A 132 -9.72 2.20 -4.26
CA LEU A 132 -10.84 2.76 -3.50
C LEU A 132 -10.41 3.83 -2.48
N LEU A 133 -9.25 3.66 -1.83
CA LEU A 133 -8.77 4.59 -0.80
C LEU A 133 -8.00 5.79 -1.37
N MET A 134 -7.55 5.69 -2.63
CA MET A 134 -6.72 6.69 -3.29
C MET A 134 -7.52 7.68 -4.15
N HIS A 135 -8.82 7.44 -4.36
CA HIS A 135 -9.73 8.25 -5.18
C HIS A 135 -10.95 8.77 -4.41
#